data_AF-A0A2E7LNW0-F1
#
_entry.id   AF-A0A2E7LNW0-F1
#
_cell.length_a   1.000
_cell.length_b   1.000
_cell.length_c   1.000
_cell.angle_alpha   90.00
_cell.angle_beta   90.00
_cell.angle_gamma   90.00
#
_symmetry.space_group_name_H-M   'P 1'
#
loop_
_entity.id
_entity.type
_entity.pdbx_description
1 polymer ?
#
loop_
_entity_poly.entity_id
_entity_poly.type
_entity_poly.pdbx_seq_one_letter_code
_entity_poly.pdbx_strand_id
1 'polypeptide(L)'
;RYWFESLATPQPIGTSLQEITLTGAINRVPKKCYIRATAYEHQYFQAYYDSLKSDSSWKLFDLHCGHIVMADMPVELAEILIDVA
;
A
#
# COMPACT_ATOMS: atom_id res chain seq x y z
N ARG A 1 5.71 16.78 5.40
CA ARG A 1 4.36 16.56 5.98
C ARG A 1 3.40 17.73 5.73
N TYR A 2 3.64 18.95 6.25
CA TYR A 2 2.74 20.11 6.07
C TYR A 2 2.37 20.45 4.62
N TRP A 3 3.33 20.41 3.71
CA TRP A 3 3.04 20.63 2.28
C TRP A 3 2.05 19.60 1.75
N PHE A 4 2.24 18.30 2.03
CA PHE A 4 1.32 17.26 1.57
C PHE A 4 -0.07 17.39 2.20
N GLU A 5 -0.14 17.68 3.50
CA GLU A 5 -1.41 17.93 4.20
C GLU A 5 -2.15 19.15 3.62
N SER A 6 -1.43 20.18 3.17
CA SER A 6 -2.04 21.36 2.52
C SER A 6 -2.67 21.06 1.16
N LEU A 7 -2.31 19.94 0.53
CA LEU A 7 -2.91 19.48 -0.72
C LEU A 7 -4.14 18.58 -0.50
N ALA A 8 -4.42 18.18 0.74
CA ALA A 8 -5.54 17.29 1.04
C ALA A 8 -6.88 18.04 1.01
N THR A 9 -7.89 17.41 0.42
CA THR A 9 -9.29 17.87 0.44
C THR A 9 -10.16 16.85 1.20
N PRO A 10 -11.37 17.23 1.67
CA PRO A 10 -12.28 16.27 2.27
C PRO A 10 -12.57 15.07 1.34
N GLN A 11 -12.36 13.85 1.84
CA GLN A 11 -12.69 12.63 1.12
C GLN A 11 -14.22 12.40 1.16
N PRO A 12 -14.89 12.20 0.00
CA PRO A 12 -16.31 11.86 -0.01
C PRO A 12 -16.60 10.58 0.78
N ILE A 13 -17.49 10.65 1.79
CA ILE A 13 -17.76 9.50 2.68
C ILE A 13 -18.48 8.34 1.97
N GLY A 14 -19.26 8.63 0.93
CA GLY A 14 -20.09 7.64 0.23
C GLY A 14 -19.29 6.47 -0.35
N THR A 15 -18.06 6.70 -0.81
CA THR A 15 -17.22 5.63 -1.38
C THR A 15 -16.79 4.60 -0.33
N SER A 16 -16.67 5.00 0.94
CA SER A 16 -16.31 4.10 2.04
C SER A 16 -17.49 3.29 2.55
N LEU A 17 -18.72 3.77 2.31
CA LEU A 17 -19.97 3.11 2.73
C LEU A 17 -20.60 2.27 1.62
N GLN A 18 -20.15 2.47 0.38
CA GLN A 18 -20.64 1.70 -0.75
C GLN A 18 -20.18 0.24 -0.64
N GLU A 19 -21.15 -0.67 -0.66
CA GLU A 19 -20.87 -2.10 -0.66
C GLU A 19 -20.11 -2.53 -1.92
N ILE A 20 -19.16 -3.46 -1.75
CA ILE A 20 -18.44 -4.09 -2.84
C ILE A 20 -18.65 -5.61 -2.81
N THR A 21 -18.77 -6.21 -4.00
CA THR A 21 -18.81 -7.67 -4.13
C THR A 21 -17.40 -8.20 -4.41
N LEU A 22 -16.85 -8.95 -3.46
CA LEU A 22 -15.54 -9.61 -3.62
C LEU A 22 -15.70 -10.91 -4.42
N THR A 23 -15.35 -10.86 -5.70
CA THR A 23 -15.48 -12.01 -6.62
C THR A 23 -14.29 -12.96 -6.62
N GLY A 24 -13.24 -12.67 -5.83
CA GLY A 24 -11.96 -13.38 -5.92
C GLY A 24 -11.14 -13.02 -7.17
N ALA A 25 -11.53 -11.98 -7.92
CA ALA A 25 -10.82 -11.54 -9.12
C ALA A 25 -9.34 -11.23 -8.88
N ILE A 26 -8.95 -10.88 -7.64
CA ILE A 26 -7.55 -10.70 -7.23
C ILE A 26 -6.67 -11.94 -7.50
N ASN A 27 -7.24 -13.14 -7.45
CA ASN A 27 -6.52 -14.39 -7.74
C ASN A 27 -6.12 -14.52 -9.21
N ARG A 28 -6.70 -13.70 -10.09
CA ARG A 28 -6.34 -13.64 -11.52
C ARG A 28 -5.23 -12.63 -11.81
N VAL A 29 -4.83 -11.82 -10.83
CA VAL A 29 -3.75 -10.85 -10.99
C VAL A 29 -2.40 -11.59 -10.90
N PRO A 30 -1.61 -11.63 -11.99
CA PRO A 30 -0.42 -12.48 -12.04
C PRO A 30 0.75 -11.93 -11.21
N LYS A 31 0.82 -10.62 -11.02
CA LYS A 31 1.86 -9.95 -10.24
C LYS A 31 1.21 -9.13 -9.14
N LYS A 32 1.46 -9.50 -7.89
CA LYS A 32 0.94 -8.81 -6.71
C LYS A 32 2.13 -8.42 -5.83
N CYS A 33 2.12 -7.17 -5.35
CA CYS A 33 3.11 -6.71 -4.40
C CYS A 33 2.46 -5.94 -3.26
N TYR A 34 3.11 -5.95 -2.10
CA TYR A 34 2.75 -5.14 -0.95
C TYR A 34 3.99 -4.42 -0.45
N ILE A 35 3.90 -3.10 -0.27
CA ILE A 35 4.98 -2.24 0.19
C ILE A 35 4.60 -1.66 1.56
N ARG A 36 5.34 -2.03 2.61
CA ARG A 36 5.08 -1.62 4.00
C ARG A 36 5.94 -0.42 4.39
N ALA A 37 5.31 0.71 4.70
CA ALA A 37 5.98 1.91 5.24
C ALA A 37 6.19 1.83 6.76
N THR A 38 7.29 1.25 7.23
CA THR A 38 7.44 0.78 8.62
C THR A 38 7.44 1.88 9.68
N ALA A 39 7.79 3.12 9.33
CA ALA A 39 7.71 4.25 10.27
C ALA A 39 6.29 4.83 10.41
N TYR A 40 5.32 4.34 9.61
CA TYR A 40 3.90 4.59 9.83
C TYR A 40 3.28 3.47 10.66
N GLU A 41 3.02 3.75 11.93
CA GLU A 41 2.41 2.82 12.87
C GLU A 41 0.92 2.64 12.59
N HIS A 42 0.55 1.49 12.01
CA HIS A 42 -0.84 1.14 11.77
C HIS A 42 -1.02 -0.38 11.86
N GLN A 43 -1.73 -0.83 12.91
CA GLN A 43 -1.86 -2.26 13.26
C GLN A 43 -2.35 -3.13 12.10
N TYR A 44 -3.33 -2.65 11.34
CA TYR A 44 -3.89 -3.41 10.22
C TYR A 44 -2.90 -3.55 9.05
N PHE A 45 -2.07 -2.54 8.80
CA PHE A 45 -1.11 -2.60 7.69
C PHE A 45 0.01 -3.58 8.00
N GLN A 46 0.45 -3.64 9.25
CA GLN A 46 1.39 -4.66 9.70
C GLN A 46 0.77 -6.06 9.62
N ALA A 47 -0.47 -6.24 10.09
CA ALA A 47 -1.16 -7.52 10.03
C ALA A 47 -1.33 -8.03 8.58
N TYR A 48 -1.65 -7.15 7.63
CA TYR A 48 -1.72 -7.54 6.21
C TYR A 48 -0.35 -7.97 5.68
N TYR A 49 0.70 -7.18 5.93
CA TYR A 49 2.07 -7.56 5.54
C TYR A 49 2.46 -8.93 6.09
N ASP A 50 2.21 -9.16 7.37
CA ASP A 50 2.54 -10.43 8.03
C ASP A 50 1.73 -11.60 7.49
N SER A 51 0.43 -11.41 7.22
CA SER A 51 -0.43 -12.46 6.65
C SER A 51 0.02 -12.91 5.25
N LEU A 52 0.69 -12.03 4.50
CA LEU A 52 1.15 -12.32 3.14
C LEU A 52 2.53 -12.99 3.11
N LYS A 53 3.27 -13.03 4.22
CA LYS A 53 4.63 -13.63 4.27
C LYS A 53 4.65 -15.11 3.88
N SER A 54 3.56 -15.83 4.11
CA SER A 54 3.42 -17.24 3.72
C SER A 54 2.84 -17.44 2.30
N ASP A 55 2.40 -16.38 1.63
CA ASP A 55 1.81 -16.45 0.29
C ASP A 55 2.85 -16.05 -0.77
N SER A 56 3.45 -17.06 -1.42
CA SER A 56 4.46 -16.87 -2.46
C SER A 56 3.93 -16.19 -3.73
N SER A 57 2.61 -16.00 -3.87
CA SER A 57 2.03 -15.23 -4.96
C SER A 57 2.14 -13.71 -4.76
N TRP A 58 2.68 -13.25 -3.62
CA TRP A 58 2.96 -11.86 -3.33
C TRP A 58 4.46 -11.59 -3.21
N LYS A 59 4.90 -10.47 -3.78
CA LYS A 59 6.22 -9.90 -3.49
C LYS A 59 6.09 -8.85 -2.39
N LEU A 60 6.86 -9.00 -1.32
CA LEU A 60 6.80 -8.11 -0.16
C LEU A 60 8.03 -7.20 -0.12
N PHE A 61 7.79 -5.93 0.16
CA PHE A 61 8.82 -4.93 0.39
C PHE A 61 8.47 -4.15 1.66
N ASP A 62 9.48 -3.66 2.34
CA ASP A 62 9.31 -2.66 3.38
C ASP A 62 10.31 -1.52 3.21
N LEU A 63 9.87 -0.33 3.62
CA LEU A 63 10.64 0.90 3.54
C LEU A 63 10.46 1.64 4.87
N HIS A 64 11.56 2.14 5.44
CA HIS A 64 11.51 2.88 6.70
C HIS A 64 11.12 4.35 6.47
N CYS A 65 9.85 4.55 6.14
CA CYS A 65 9.26 5.86 5.87
C CYS A 65 7.82 5.99 6.39
N GLY A 66 7.28 7.21 6.35
CA GLY A 66 5.90 7.48 6.70
C GLY A 66 4.91 7.00 5.63
N HIS A 67 3.62 7.29 5.83
CA HIS A 67 2.57 6.78 4.95
C HIS A 67 2.70 7.25 3.49
N ILE A 68 3.30 8.42 3.28
CA ILE A 68 3.43 9.05 1.97
C ILE A 68 4.77 8.61 1.35
N VAL A 69 4.87 7.32 1.04
CA VAL A 69 6.12 6.67 0.55
C VAL A 69 6.70 7.40 -0.66
N MET A 70 5.85 7.87 -1.58
CA MET A 70 6.28 8.60 -2.77
C MET A 70 6.87 9.99 -2.50
N ALA A 71 6.61 10.57 -1.33
CA ALA A 71 7.24 11.82 -0.91
C ALA A 71 8.49 11.57 -0.07
N ASP A 72 8.47 10.51 0.75
CA ASP A 72 9.55 10.21 1.69
C ASP A 72 10.71 9.43 1.04
N MET A 73 10.42 8.46 0.17
CA MET A 73 11.40 7.58 -0.51
C MET A 73 11.03 7.39 -1.99
N PRO A 74 11.02 8.47 -2.79
CA PRO A 74 10.56 8.42 -4.19
C PRO A 74 11.41 7.52 -5.09
N VAL A 75 12.73 7.47 -4.86
CA VAL A 75 13.64 6.70 -5.72
C VAL A 75 13.48 5.21 -5.45
N GLU A 76 13.51 4.80 -4.20
CA GLU A 76 13.35 3.41 -3.76
C GLU A 76 11.97 2.88 -4.15
N LEU A 77 10.92 3.69 -3.99
CA LEU A 77 9.59 3.33 -4.47
C LEU A 77 9.58 3.12 -5.99
N ALA A 78 10.20 4.02 -6.76
CA ALA A 78 10.26 3.87 -8.22
C ALA A 78 11.01 2.61 -8.65
N GLU A 79 12.14 2.30 -8.00
CA GLU A 79 12.90 1.07 -8.24
C GLU A 79 12.06 -0.18 -7.98
N ILE A 80 11.34 -0.23 -6.85
CA ILE A 80 10.42 -1.33 -6.53
C ILE A 80 9.34 -1.45 -7.61
N LEU A 81 8.71 -0.34 -8.00
CA LEU A 81 7.64 -0.34 -9.01
C LEU A 81 8.14 -0.79 -10.38
N ILE A 82 9.37 -0.45 -10.77
CA ILE A 82 10.00 -0.92 -12.01
C ILE A 82 10.28 -2.43 -11.93
N ASP A 83 10.75 -2.93 -10.79
CA ASP A 83 11.05 -4.35 -10.58
C ASP A 83 9.77 -5.22 -10.56
N VAL A 84 8.63 -4.69 -10.12
CA VAL A 84 7.35 -5.43 -10.08
C VAL A 84 6.45 -5.26 -11.31
N ALA A 85 6.78 -4.33 -12.22
CA ALA A 85 6.06 -4.12 -13.48
C ALA A 85 6.13 -5.37 -14.39
#